data_AF-A0A7Y0QH80-F1
#
_entry.id   AF-A0A7Y0QH80-F1
#
_cell.length_a   1.000
_cell.length_b   1.000
_cell.length_c   1.000
_cell.angle_alpha   90.00
_cell.angle_beta   90.00
_cell.angle_gamma   90.00
#
_symmetry.space_group_name_H-M   'P 1'
#
loop_
_entity.id
_entity.type
_entity.pdbx_description
1 polymer ?
#
loop_
_entity_poly.entity_id
_entity_poly.type
_entity_poly.pdbx_seq_one_letter_code
_entity_poly.pdbx_strand_id
1 'polypeptide(L)'
;MLTDGAVVAVVVLGVVAVIAGIAVFVVDSMARATFALLASFLAVAGVFLVLDLTYLAVVTALMMTIEMAIMVVFMIMFMMNPAGLMPMTMVHNARGSAAVGAAVFAVITVAVWTVDWPPRAGTPPEDSTRQLGEAIMGSDMLVMIVIGVGLFATMVAGTVLATHRGRYDRFGADLDASRPDDPVRGGMPR
;
A
#
# COMPACT_ATOMS: atom_id res chain seq x y z
N MET A 1 -4.91 -14.51 -28.12
CA MET A 1 -5.86 -13.40 -28.36
C MET A 1 -6.88 -13.44 -27.24
N LEU A 2 -7.11 -12.33 -26.53
CA LEU A 2 -8.17 -12.27 -25.52
C LEU A 2 -9.51 -12.52 -26.21
N THR A 3 -10.36 -13.37 -25.63
CA THR A 3 -11.72 -13.56 -26.13
C THR A 3 -12.52 -12.27 -25.90
N ASP A 4 -13.58 -12.04 -26.68
CA ASP A 4 -14.44 -10.85 -26.51
C ASP A 4 -14.96 -10.74 -25.07
N GLY A 5 -15.27 -11.89 -24.45
CA GLY A 5 -15.66 -11.96 -23.04
C GLY A 5 -14.54 -11.52 -22.08
N ALA A 6 -13.28 -11.85 -22.37
CA ALA A 6 -12.14 -11.41 -21.57
C ALA A 6 -11.91 -9.90 -21.67
N VAL A 7 -12.09 -9.31 -22.86
CA VAL A 7 -12.01 -7.86 -23.06
C VAL A 7 -13.09 -7.15 -22.24
N VAL A 8 -14.33 -7.63 -22.31
CA VAL A 8 -15.44 -7.08 -21.52
C VAL A 8 -15.16 -7.19 -20.03
N ALA A 9 -14.65 -8.34 -19.56
CA ALA A 9 -14.29 -8.53 -18.16
C ALA A 9 -13.21 -7.54 -17.69
N VAL A 10 -12.16 -7.31 -18.48
CA VAL A 10 -11.10 -6.34 -18.15
C VAL A 10 -11.67 -4.93 -18.07
N VAL A 11 -12.52 -4.53 -19.03
CA VAL A 11 -13.13 -3.19 -19.03
C VAL A 11 -14.03 -3.00 -17.81
N VAL A 12 -14.88 -3.98 -17.49
CA VAL A 12 -15.79 -3.90 -16.34
C VAL A 12 -15.00 -3.84 -15.03
N LEU A 13 -14.03 -4.74 -14.84
CA LEU A 13 -13.19 -4.76 -13.64
C LEU A 13 -12.35 -3.48 -13.52
N GLY A 14 -11.82 -2.96 -14.63
CA GLY A 14 -11.10 -1.69 -14.67
C GLY A 14 -11.99 -0.50 -14.25
N VAL A 15 -13.21 -0.43 -14.77
CA VAL A 15 -14.19 0.60 -14.38
C VAL A 15 -14.53 0.48 -12.89
N VAL A 16 -14.77 -0.73 -12.38
CA VAL A 16 -15.00 -0.97 -10.94
C VAL A 16 -13.80 -0.52 -10.12
N ALA A 17 -12.57 -0.84 -10.52
CA ALA A 17 -11.36 -0.45 -9.83
C ALA A 17 -11.22 1.08 -9.74
N VAL A 18 -11.49 1.80 -10.83
CA VAL A 18 -11.45 3.26 -10.88
C VAL A 18 -12.54 3.89 -10.00
N ILE A 19 -13.79 3.42 -10.10
CA ILE A 19 -14.90 3.94 -9.28
C ILE A 19 -14.61 3.73 -7.79
N ALA A 20 -14.15 2.54 -7.42
CA ALA A 20 -13.80 2.21 -6.05
C ALA A 20 -12.61 3.05 -5.55
N GLY A 21 -11.61 3.31 -6.39
CA GLY A 21 -10.50 4.22 -6.09
C GLY A 21 -10.95 5.67 -5.90
N ILE A 22 -11.87 6.17 -6.73
CA ILE A 22 -12.46 7.51 -6.57
C ILE A 22 -13.24 7.60 -5.25
N ALA A 23 -13.98 6.55 -4.88
CA ALA A 23 -14.76 6.53 -3.66
C ALA A 23 -13.92 6.75 -2.39
N VAL A 24 -12.64 6.36 -2.39
CA VAL A 24 -11.69 6.63 -1.29
C VAL A 24 -11.60 8.12 -0.97
N PHE A 25 -11.67 8.99 -1.99
CA PHE A 25 -11.56 10.44 -1.83
C PHE A 25 -12.89 11.14 -1.52
N VAL A 26 -14.02 10.45 -1.74
CA VAL A 26 -15.36 11.01 -1.57
C VAL A 26 -15.94 10.65 -0.20
N VAL A 27 -15.53 9.52 0.38
CA VAL A 27 -16.15 8.99 1.59
C VAL A 27 -15.50 9.55 2.85
N ASP A 28 -16.32 10.15 3.72
CA ASP A 28 -15.87 10.78 4.98
C ASP A 28 -15.45 9.78 6.10
N SER A 29 -15.56 8.47 5.87
CA SER A 29 -15.17 7.44 6.83
C SER A 29 -13.93 6.72 6.37
N MET A 30 -12.91 6.70 7.23
CA MET A 30 -11.69 5.92 7.00
C MET A 30 -12.00 4.44 6.79
N ALA A 31 -12.95 3.87 7.53
CA ALA A 31 -13.35 2.47 7.35
C ALA A 31 -13.89 2.18 5.95
N ARG A 32 -14.84 3.01 5.50
CA ARG A 32 -15.45 2.86 4.17
C ARG A 32 -14.43 3.13 3.06
N ALA A 33 -13.51 4.09 3.27
CA ALA A 33 -12.41 4.36 2.35
C ALA A 33 -11.48 3.13 2.22
N THR A 34 -11.14 2.47 3.33
CA THR A 34 -10.35 1.23 3.33
C THR A 34 -11.05 0.10 2.56
N PHE A 35 -12.35 -0.11 2.77
CA PHE A 35 -13.10 -1.13 2.02
C PHE A 35 -13.27 -0.79 0.53
N ALA A 36 -13.44 0.49 0.19
CA ALA A 36 -13.47 0.94 -1.20
C ALA A 36 -12.11 0.68 -1.87
N LEU A 37 -11.01 0.96 -1.18
CA LEU A 37 -9.67 0.66 -1.69
C LEU A 37 -9.42 -0.84 -1.83
N LEU A 38 -9.87 -1.65 -0.88
CA LEU A 38 -9.82 -3.12 -1.00
C LEU A 38 -10.60 -3.62 -2.22
N ALA A 39 -11.81 -3.09 -2.46
CA ALA A 39 -12.59 -3.43 -3.65
C ALA A 39 -11.84 -3.06 -4.95
N SER A 40 -11.14 -1.92 -4.96
CA SER A 40 -10.29 -1.52 -6.09
C SER A 40 -9.17 -2.53 -6.34
N PHE A 41 -8.43 -2.92 -5.29
CA PHE A 41 -7.36 -3.91 -5.42
C PHE A 41 -7.85 -5.30 -5.81
N LEU A 42 -9.01 -5.74 -5.31
CA LEU A 42 -9.60 -7.02 -5.72
C LEU A 42 -10.07 -6.98 -7.19
N ALA A 43 -10.59 -5.85 -7.67
CA ALA A 43 -10.90 -5.69 -9.08
C ALA A 43 -9.64 -5.76 -9.96
N VAL A 44 -8.54 -5.13 -9.54
CA VAL A 44 -7.22 -5.25 -10.21
C VAL A 44 -6.69 -6.67 -10.17
N ALA A 45 -6.81 -7.39 -9.05
CA ALA A 45 -6.45 -8.81 -8.98
C ALA A 45 -7.29 -9.65 -9.95
N GLY A 46 -8.57 -9.33 -10.13
CA GLY A 46 -9.42 -9.91 -11.17
C GLY A 46 -8.88 -9.65 -12.58
N VAL A 47 -8.44 -8.43 -12.88
CA VAL A 47 -7.78 -8.10 -14.16
C VAL A 47 -6.55 -8.96 -14.37
N PHE A 48 -5.72 -9.16 -13.34
CA PHE A 48 -4.55 -10.04 -13.42
C PHE A 48 -4.92 -11.49 -13.75
N LEU A 49 -6.02 -12.03 -13.22
CA LEU A 49 -6.50 -13.37 -13.60
C LEU A 49 -6.89 -13.43 -15.08
N VAL A 50 -7.58 -12.41 -15.60
CA VAL A 50 -7.96 -12.37 -17.02
C VAL A 50 -6.74 -12.26 -17.94
N LEU A 51 -5.66 -11.65 -17.45
CA LEU A 51 -4.37 -11.55 -18.15
C LEU A 51 -3.44 -12.75 -17.94
N ASP A 52 -3.93 -13.83 -17.33
CA ASP A 52 -3.18 -15.07 -17.05
C ASP A 52 -1.99 -14.88 -16.09
N LEU A 53 -2.07 -13.85 -15.23
CA LEU A 53 -1.07 -13.54 -14.19
C LEU A 53 -1.50 -14.13 -12.85
N THR A 54 -1.76 -15.44 -12.82
CA THR A 54 -2.40 -16.13 -11.68
C THR A 54 -1.68 -15.94 -10.35
N TYR A 55 -0.35 -16.10 -10.32
CA TYR A 55 0.43 -15.88 -9.10
C TYR A 55 0.25 -14.46 -8.57
N LEU A 56 0.42 -13.46 -9.45
CA LEU A 56 0.30 -12.05 -9.09
C LEU A 56 -1.10 -11.70 -8.61
N ALA A 57 -2.13 -12.25 -9.26
CA ALA A 57 -3.52 -12.07 -8.86
C ALA A 57 -3.77 -12.61 -7.44
N VAL A 58 -3.35 -13.84 -7.16
CA VAL A 58 -3.54 -14.48 -5.84
C VAL A 58 -2.78 -13.72 -4.76
N VAL A 59 -1.52 -13.39 -5.00
CA VAL A 59 -0.70 -12.65 -4.03
C VAL A 59 -1.27 -11.26 -3.78
N THR A 60 -1.69 -10.55 -4.82
CA THR A 60 -2.33 -9.23 -4.70
C THR A 60 -3.61 -9.33 -3.87
N ALA A 61 -4.50 -10.27 -4.20
CA ALA A 61 -5.75 -10.44 -3.47
C ALA A 61 -5.50 -10.82 -2.00
N LEU A 62 -4.60 -11.77 -1.74
CA LEU A 62 -4.32 -12.27 -0.41
C LEU A 62 -3.64 -11.20 0.46
N MET A 63 -2.56 -10.59 -0.02
CA MET A 63 -1.82 -9.58 0.74
C MET A 63 -2.68 -8.36 1.03
N MET A 64 -3.36 -7.81 0.01
CA MET A 64 -4.20 -6.62 0.18
C MET A 64 -5.39 -6.90 1.10
N THR A 65 -6.00 -8.08 1.03
CA THR A 65 -7.10 -8.44 1.94
C THR A 65 -6.62 -8.53 3.39
N ILE A 66 -5.49 -9.21 3.63
CA ILE A 66 -4.96 -9.38 4.99
C ILE A 66 -4.49 -8.03 5.55
N GLU A 67 -3.76 -7.24 4.77
CA GLU A 67 -3.28 -5.91 5.17
C GLU A 67 -4.45 -5.01 5.56
N MET A 68 -5.46 -4.91 4.70
CA MET A 68 -6.63 -4.09 4.96
C MET A 68 -7.43 -4.60 6.17
N ALA A 69 -7.57 -5.92 6.35
CA ALA A 69 -8.25 -6.49 7.51
C ALA A 69 -7.53 -6.11 8.81
N ILE A 70 -6.20 -6.21 8.84
CA ILE A 70 -5.38 -5.81 9.99
C ILE A 70 -5.54 -4.31 10.24
N MET A 71 -5.46 -3.47 9.19
CA MET A 71 -5.64 -2.02 9.31
C MET A 71 -7.02 -1.64 9.84
N VAL A 72 -8.09 -2.32 9.43
CA VAL A 72 -9.45 -2.09 9.96
C VAL A 72 -9.51 -2.38 11.47
N VAL A 73 -8.90 -3.47 11.93
CA VAL A 73 -8.85 -3.80 13.36
C VAL A 73 -8.13 -2.70 14.14
N PHE A 74 -6.95 -2.28 13.68
CA PHE A 74 -6.20 -1.19 14.34
C PHE A 74 -6.92 0.15 14.30
N MET A 75 -7.59 0.45 13.19
CA MET A 75 -8.39 1.65 13.02
C MET A 75 -9.56 1.68 14.02
N ILE A 76 -10.27 0.56 14.22
CA ILE A 76 -11.33 0.46 15.23
C ILE A 76 -10.76 0.59 16.65
N MET A 77 -9.60 0.00 16.92
CA MET A 77 -8.98 0.01 18.25
C MET A 77 -8.39 1.38 18.64
N PHE A 78 -7.76 2.09 17.70
CA PHE A 78 -6.95 3.27 18.00
C PHE A 78 -7.47 4.60 17.44
N MET A 79 -8.39 4.62 16.46
CA MET A 79 -8.94 5.89 15.97
C MET A 79 -10.12 6.37 16.81
N MET A 80 -10.11 7.66 17.13
CA MET A 80 -11.18 8.32 17.89
C MET A 80 -12.53 8.35 17.13
N ASN A 81 -12.50 8.34 15.79
CA ASN A 81 -13.69 8.40 14.93
C ASN A 81 -13.50 7.65 13.60
N PRO A 82 -13.48 6.31 13.61
CA PRO A 82 -13.26 5.51 12.40
C PRO A 82 -14.45 5.58 11.42
N ALA A 83 -15.65 5.85 11.93
CA ALA A 83 -16.90 5.91 11.17
C ALA A 83 -17.17 7.27 10.51
N GLY A 84 -16.35 8.30 10.77
CA GLY A 84 -16.51 9.62 10.13
C GLY A 84 -17.72 10.41 10.63
N LEU A 85 -18.16 10.18 11.87
CA LEU A 85 -19.36 10.79 12.46
C LEU A 85 -19.20 12.28 12.82
N MET A 86 -18.02 12.87 12.57
CA MET A 86 -17.74 14.28 12.80
C MET A 86 -17.06 14.84 11.54
N PRO A 87 -17.65 15.84 10.88
CA PRO A 87 -17.09 16.40 9.66
C PRO A 87 -15.77 17.13 9.96
N MET A 88 -14.68 16.61 9.41
CA MET A 88 -13.34 17.22 9.49
C MET A 88 -12.94 17.68 8.10
N THR A 89 -13.06 18.97 7.80
CA THR A 89 -12.63 19.52 6.51
C THR A 89 -11.14 19.89 6.58
N MET A 90 -10.27 18.96 6.18
CA MET A 90 -8.82 19.22 6.06
C MET A 90 -8.41 19.52 4.60
N VAL A 91 -9.17 20.35 3.89
CA VAL A 91 -8.87 20.68 2.49
C VAL A 91 -8.25 22.06 2.36
N HIS A 92 -6.92 22.10 2.23
CA HIS A 92 -6.20 23.29 1.78
C HIS A 92 -6.05 23.21 0.25
N ASN A 93 -6.58 24.20 -0.47
CA ASN A 93 -6.43 24.33 -1.93
C ASN A 93 -6.91 23.12 -2.78
N ALA A 94 -8.15 22.66 -2.55
CA ALA A 94 -8.74 21.55 -3.32
C ALA A 94 -8.74 21.75 -4.86
N ARG A 95 -8.82 23.01 -5.31
CA ARG A 95 -8.79 23.33 -6.75
C ARG A 95 -7.39 23.15 -7.34
N GLY A 96 -6.35 23.54 -6.61
CA GLY A 96 -4.96 23.36 -7.05
C GLY A 96 -4.56 21.90 -7.10
N SER A 97 -4.93 21.10 -6.09
CA SER A 97 -4.66 19.65 -6.10
C SER A 97 -5.40 18.93 -7.23
N ALA A 98 -6.66 19.28 -7.47
CA ALA A 98 -7.43 18.73 -8.60
C ALA A 98 -6.81 19.11 -9.95
N ALA A 99 -6.36 20.35 -10.12
CA ALA A 99 -5.71 20.80 -11.34
C ALA A 99 -4.40 20.03 -11.61
N VAL A 100 -3.56 19.86 -10.60
CA VAL A 100 -2.31 19.09 -10.69
C VAL A 100 -2.60 17.61 -10.99
N GLY A 101 -3.57 17.02 -10.31
CA GLY A 101 -3.99 15.64 -10.55
C GLY A 101 -4.48 15.42 -11.99
N ALA A 102 -5.34 16.31 -12.49
CA ALA A 102 -5.83 16.26 -13.86
C ALA A 102 -4.71 16.47 -14.89
N ALA A 103 -3.77 17.37 -14.62
CA ALA A 103 -2.62 17.61 -15.49
C ALA A 103 -1.73 16.36 -15.59
N VAL A 104 -1.39 15.73 -14.45
CA VAL A 104 -0.60 14.50 -14.42
C VAL A 104 -1.33 13.35 -15.14
N PHE A 105 -2.63 13.20 -14.89
CA PHE A 105 -3.46 12.21 -15.58
C PHE A 105 -3.45 12.41 -17.10
N ALA A 106 -3.58 13.66 -17.57
CA ALA A 106 -3.55 13.98 -18.99
C ALA A 106 -2.17 13.66 -19.60
N VAL A 107 -1.08 14.02 -18.92
CA VAL A 107 0.29 13.71 -19.37
C VAL A 107 0.51 12.20 -19.51
N ILE A 108 0.14 11.42 -18.50
CA ILE A 108 0.27 9.95 -18.55
C ILE A 108 -0.61 9.36 -19.66
N THR A 109 -1.83 9.85 -19.81
CA THR A 109 -2.74 9.41 -20.88
C THR A 109 -2.12 9.67 -22.25
N VAL A 110 -1.62 10.89 -22.50
CA VAL A 110 -0.95 11.23 -23.76
C VAL A 110 0.26 10.32 -23.99
N ALA A 111 1.07 10.06 -22.96
CA ALA A 111 2.21 9.15 -23.07
C ALA A 111 1.78 7.73 -23.48
N VAL A 112 0.72 7.18 -22.88
CA VAL A 112 0.19 5.84 -23.24
C VAL A 112 -0.21 5.75 -24.72
N TRP A 113 -0.80 6.80 -25.28
CA TRP A 113 -1.25 6.84 -26.69
C TRP A 113 -0.16 7.21 -27.70
N THR A 114 0.91 7.88 -27.27
CA THR A 114 1.98 8.37 -28.16
C THR A 114 3.22 7.49 -28.18
N VAL A 115 3.39 6.64 -27.17
CA VAL A 115 4.50 5.68 -27.11
C VAL A 115 4.22 4.50 -28.04
N ASP A 116 5.16 4.23 -28.95
CA ASP A 116 5.15 3.03 -29.79
C ASP A 116 5.55 1.80 -28.95
N TRP A 117 4.54 1.09 -28.43
CA TRP A 117 4.76 -0.11 -27.63
C TRP A 117 5.31 -1.24 -28.50
N PRO A 118 6.43 -1.89 -28.11
CA PRO A 118 7.00 -2.98 -28.89
C PRO A 118 6.01 -4.17 -28.94
N PRO A 119 5.96 -4.91 -30.07
CA PRO A 119 5.18 -6.13 -30.15
C PRO A 119 5.57 -7.12 -29.05
N ARG A 120 4.60 -7.91 -28.59
CA ARG A 120 4.86 -8.95 -27.59
C ARG A 120 5.99 -9.87 -28.06
N ALA A 121 7.07 -9.90 -27.30
CA ALA A 121 8.18 -10.83 -27.51
C ALA A 121 8.03 -12.06 -26.63
N GLY A 122 8.31 -13.25 -27.18
CA GLY A 122 8.31 -14.51 -26.45
C GLY A 122 6.95 -15.22 -26.38
N THR A 123 6.98 -16.46 -25.90
CA THR A 123 5.81 -17.30 -25.64
C THR A 123 5.35 -17.15 -24.20
N PRO A 124 4.03 -17.25 -23.91
CA PRO A 124 3.57 -17.36 -22.53
C PRO A 124 4.30 -18.51 -21.80
N PRO A 125 4.78 -18.30 -20.57
CA PRO A 125 5.39 -19.36 -19.78
C PRO A 125 4.38 -20.48 -19.51
N GLU A 126 4.82 -21.74 -19.57
CA GLU A 126 3.97 -22.89 -19.20
C GLU A 126 3.66 -22.91 -17.69
N ASP A 127 4.62 -22.45 -16.87
CA ASP A 127 4.46 -22.27 -15.43
C ASP A 127 5.07 -20.94 -14.98
N SER A 128 4.21 -19.91 -14.91
CA SER A 128 4.57 -18.57 -14.45
C SER A 128 5.08 -18.56 -13.01
N THR A 129 4.64 -19.49 -12.15
CA THR A 129 5.06 -19.56 -10.74
C THR A 129 6.50 -20.05 -10.66
N ARG A 130 6.82 -21.12 -11.40
CA ARG A 130 8.17 -21.66 -11.47
C ARG A 130 9.15 -20.64 -12.06
N GLN A 131 8.79 -20.02 -13.18
CA GLN A 131 9.65 -19.03 -13.83
C GLN A 131 9.91 -17.83 -12.92
N LEU A 132 8.90 -17.37 -12.18
CA LEU A 132 9.09 -16.31 -11.19
C LEU A 132 10.05 -16.74 -10.07
N GLY A 133 9.93 -17.97 -9.57
CA GLY A 133 10.85 -18.51 -8.57
C GLY A 133 12.30 -18.59 -9.08
N GLU A 134 12.49 -19.03 -10.33
CA GLU A 134 13.79 -19.08 -10.99
C GLU A 134 14.38 -17.67 -11.20
N ALA A 135 13.56 -16.68 -11.57
CA ALA A 135 13.98 -15.30 -11.70
C ALA A 135 14.39 -14.69 -10.33
N ILE A 136 13.57 -14.88 -9.30
CA ILE A 136 13.83 -14.41 -7.94
C ILE A 136 15.14 -14.99 -7.37
N MET A 137 15.40 -16.28 -7.61
CA MET A 137 16.62 -16.94 -7.12
C MET A 137 17.82 -16.75 -8.04
N GLY A 138 17.61 -16.32 -9.28
CA GLY A 138 18.62 -16.12 -10.30
C GLY A 138 18.93 -14.65 -10.53
N SER A 139 18.32 -14.08 -11.58
CA SER A 139 18.57 -12.71 -12.03
C SER A 139 18.29 -11.64 -10.97
N ASP A 140 17.26 -11.85 -10.16
CA ASP A 140 16.71 -10.84 -9.24
C ASP A 140 17.07 -11.12 -7.77
N MET A 141 18.02 -12.04 -7.53
CA MET A 141 18.43 -12.41 -6.17
C MET A 141 18.91 -11.21 -5.35
N LEU A 142 19.66 -10.29 -5.97
CA LEU A 142 20.13 -9.08 -5.29
C LEU A 142 18.95 -8.19 -4.88
N VAL A 143 17.96 -8.02 -5.75
CA VAL A 143 16.74 -7.25 -5.46
C VAL A 143 16.00 -7.88 -4.28
N MET A 144 15.87 -9.21 -4.26
CA MET A 144 15.20 -9.93 -3.18
C MET A 144 15.93 -9.80 -1.84
N ILE A 145 17.27 -9.82 -1.83
CA ILE A 145 18.07 -9.58 -0.62
C ILE A 145 17.82 -8.17 -0.08
N VAL A 146 17.81 -7.15 -0.95
CA VAL A 146 17.54 -5.77 -0.55
C VAL A 146 16.12 -5.61 0.00
N ILE A 147 15.12 -6.25 -0.62
CA ILE A 147 13.75 -6.29 -0.10
C ILE A 147 13.73 -6.94 1.29
N GLY A 148 14.40 -8.08 1.48
CA GLY A 148 14.47 -8.77 2.77
C GLY A 148 15.10 -7.93 3.88
N VAL A 149 16.21 -7.24 3.58
CA VAL A 149 16.84 -6.30 4.53
C VAL A 149 15.92 -5.12 4.82
N GLY A 150 15.21 -4.59 3.81
CA GLY A 150 14.22 -3.53 3.98
C GLY A 150 13.07 -3.93 4.90
N LEU A 151 12.49 -5.12 4.69
CA LEU A 151 11.43 -5.68 5.54
C LEU A 151 11.91 -5.91 6.98
N PHE A 152 13.14 -6.40 7.16
CA PHE A 152 13.72 -6.55 8.48
C PHE A 152 13.90 -5.20 9.17
N ALA A 153 14.45 -4.20 8.46
CA ALA A 153 14.65 -2.86 8.98
C ALA A 153 13.31 -2.20 9.36
N THR A 154 12.25 -2.37 8.57
CA THR A 154 10.93 -1.81 8.89
C THR A 154 10.29 -2.49 10.09
N MET A 155 10.46 -3.81 10.25
CA MET A 155 10.01 -4.52 11.46
C MET A 155 10.73 -4.03 12.72
N VAL A 156 12.04 -3.84 12.66
CA VAL A 156 12.83 -3.30 13.79
C VAL A 156 12.39 -1.87 14.09
N ALA A 157 12.30 -1.01 13.07
CA ALA A 157 11.88 0.39 13.24
C ALA A 157 10.47 0.50 13.85
N GLY A 158 9.52 -0.29 13.35
CA GLY A 158 8.16 -0.36 13.88
C GLY A 158 8.13 -0.82 15.34
N THR A 159 8.92 -1.84 15.69
CA THR A 159 9.02 -2.35 17.07
C THR A 159 9.63 -1.31 18.02
N VAL A 160 10.70 -0.63 17.59
CA VAL A 160 11.34 0.44 18.37
C VAL A 160 10.38 1.60 18.58
N LEU A 161 9.64 2.02 17.55
CA LEU A 161 8.61 3.07 17.65
C LEU A 161 7.44 2.69 18.56
N ALA A 162 7.06 1.42 18.61
CA ALA A 162 5.99 0.92 19.48
C ALA A 162 6.44 0.74 20.94
N THR A 163 7.75 0.71 21.20
CA THR A 163 8.28 0.52 22.56
C THR A 163 8.30 1.86 23.31
N HIS A 164 7.76 1.88 24.54
CA HIS A 164 7.65 3.08 25.38
C HIS A 164 9.00 3.65 25.90
N ARG A 165 10.15 3.05 25.53
CA ARG A 165 11.45 3.46 26.06
C ARG A 165 12.03 4.58 25.21
N GLY A 166 12.03 5.79 25.75
CA GLY A 166 12.57 6.96 25.07
C GLY A 166 14.09 7.05 25.19
N ARG A 167 14.73 7.75 24.26
CA ARG A 167 16.12 8.26 24.40
C ARG A 167 16.35 9.05 25.70
N TYR A 168 15.27 9.47 26.36
CA TYR A 168 15.25 10.25 27.58
C TYR A 168 15.06 9.43 28.86
N ASP A 169 14.93 8.10 28.77
CA ASP A 169 14.93 7.24 29.97
C ASP A 169 16.33 7.31 30.61
N ARG A 170 16.50 8.16 31.63
CA ARG A 170 17.79 8.40 32.27
C ARG A 170 18.07 7.35 33.34
N PHE A 171 19.03 6.47 33.08
CA PHE A 171 19.49 5.43 34.01
C PHE A 171 20.58 5.95 34.98
N GLY A 172 20.41 7.17 35.51
CA GLY A 172 21.41 7.85 36.32
C GLY A 172 22.47 8.62 35.51
N ALA A 173 23.43 9.26 36.19
CA ALA A 173 24.49 10.04 35.54
C ALA A 173 25.48 9.15 34.74
N ASP A 174 25.73 7.94 35.25
CA ASP A 174 26.66 6.97 34.67
C ASP A 174 25.94 5.87 33.85
N LEU A 175 24.61 5.97 33.66
CA LEU A 175 23.76 5.02 32.91
C LEU A 175 23.69 3.57 33.47
N ASP A 176 24.20 3.32 34.67
CA ASP A 176 24.28 1.98 35.27
C ASP A 176 23.05 1.55 36.08
N ALA A 177 22.01 2.40 36.19
CA ALA A 177 20.82 2.07 36.97
C ALA A 177 19.95 1.00 36.28
N SER A 178 19.44 0.04 37.05
CA SER A 178 18.57 -1.03 36.55
C SER A 178 17.11 -0.62 36.30
N ARG A 179 16.72 0.56 36.81
CA ARG A 179 15.44 1.23 36.54
C ARG A 179 15.70 2.69 36.19
N PRO A 180 14.98 3.26 35.20
CA PRO A 180 15.05 4.70 34.94
C PRO A 180 14.46 5.41 36.16
N ASP A 181 15.22 6.34 36.73
CA ASP A 181 14.81 7.11 37.90
C ASP A 181 14.72 8.57 37.45
N ASP A 182 13.55 8.96 36.95
CA ASP A 182 13.32 10.27 36.35
C ASP A 182 12.39 11.09 37.26
N PRO A 183 12.91 12.07 38.03
CA PRO A 183 12.11 12.73 39.05
C PRO A 183 11.27 13.92 38.52
N VAL A 184 11.45 14.40 37.27
CA VAL A 184 10.70 15.58 36.76
C VAL A 184 10.39 15.52 35.25
N ARG A 185 9.12 15.79 34.92
CA ARG A 185 8.60 16.22 33.61
C ARG A 185 9.31 17.51 33.16
N GLY A 186 10.42 17.38 32.41
CA GLY A 186 11.07 18.46 31.65
C GLY A 186 11.63 19.63 32.46
N GLY A 187 12.96 19.65 32.69
CA GLY A 187 13.68 20.83 33.17
C GLY A 187 14.92 20.48 33.98
N MET A 188 16.09 20.86 33.48
CA MET A 188 17.40 20.65 34.11
C MET A 188 17.44 21.12 35.58
N PRO A 189 18.07 20.38 36.51
CA PRO A 189 18.51 20.96 37.77
C PRO A 189 19.69 21.91 37.49
N ARG A 190 19.66 23.08 38.14
CA ARG A 190 20.79 24.01 38.20
C ARG A 190 21.95 23.41 38.98
#